data_AF-A0A7Y1VNI9-F1
#
_entry.id   AF-A0A7Y1VNI9-F1
#
_cell.length_a   1.000
_cell.length_b   1.000
_cell.length_c   1.000
_cell.angle_alpha   90.00
_cell.angle_beta   90.00
_cell.angle_gamma   90.00
#
_symmetry.space_group_name_H-M   'P 1'
#
loop_
_entity.id
_entity.type
_entity.pdbx_description
1 polymer ?
#
loop_
_entity_poly.entity_id
_entity_poly.type
_entity_poly.pdbx_seq_one_letter_code
_entity_poly.pdbx_strand_id
1 'polypeptide(L)'
;LIREALEAYEEKVVNGEDAVQEDLLFHLAIARASGNSTLNTLMLMITPEIITNFEKYHVCDKDRAFLGIQEHKDIYEAIKAQNPQLAKEQMKKHFGALYQYCYNV
;
A
#
# COMPACT_ATOMS: atom_id res chain seq x y z
N LEU A 1 12.18 -8.46 1.42
CA LEU A 1 11.00 -8.24 0.56
C LEU A 1 10.03 -7.20 1.13
N ILE A 2 9.16 -7.48 2.11
CA ILE A 2 8.18 -6.46 2.59
C ILE A 2 8.88 -5.21 3.13
N ARG A 3 9.90 -5.40 3.99
CA ARG A 3 10.70 -4.29 4.55
C ARG A 3 11.40 -3.48 3.46
N GLU A 4 12.03 -4.15 2.50
CA GLU A 4 12.75 -3.49 1.39
C GLU A 4 11.80 -2.65 0.52
N ALA A 5 10.59 -3.17 0.25
CA ALA A 5 9.57 -2.43 -0.50
C ALA A 5 9.06 -1.19 0.26
N LEU A 6 8.90 -1.30 1.58
CA LEU A 6 8.57 -0.18 2.45
C LEU A 6 9.69 0.88 2.46
N GLU A 7 10.94 0.45 2.59
CA GLU A 7 12.09 1.37 2.58
C GLU A 7 12.21 2.10 1.23
N ALA A 8 11.96 1.42 0.10
CA ALA A 8 11.94 2.04 -1.22
C ALA A 8 10.81 3.07 -1.38
N TYR A 9 9.61 2.77 -0.87
CA TYR A 9 8.50 3.72 -0.84
C TYR A 9 8.84 4.95 -0.01
N GLU A 10 9.37 4.75 1.20
CA GLU A 10 9.75 5.84 2.10
C GLU A 10 10.81 6.75 1.48
N GLU A 11 11.83 6.18 0.82
CA GLU A 11 12.87 6.95 0.12
C GLU A 11 12.28 7.87 -0.96
N LYS A 12 11.38 7.33 -1.81
CA LYS A 12 10.72 8.10 -2.87
C LYS A 12 9.88 9.24 -2.32
N VAL A 13 9.05 8.96 -1.32
CA VAL A 13 8.17 9.97 -0.72
C VAL A 13 8.98 11.08 -0.04
N VAL A 14 10.03 10.73 0.72
CA VAL A 14 10.89 11.72 1.39
C VAL A 14 11.61 12.62 0.38
N ASN A 15 12.01 12.08 -0.77
CA ASN A 15 12.61 12.85 -1.86
C ASN A 15 11.59 13.67 -2.67
N GLY A 16 10.29 13.53 -2.39
CA GLY A 16 9.21 14.19 -3.14
C GLY A 16 9.03 13.64 -4.56
N GLU A 17 9.48 12.41 -4.79
CA GLU A 17 9.31 11.68 -6.05
C GLU A 17 7.96 10.97 -6.09
N ASP A 18 7.53 10.57 -7.29
CA ASP A 18 6.38 9.68 -7.44
C ASP A 18 6.73 8.29 -6.87
N ALA A 19 5.91 7.82 -5.93
CA ALA A 19 6.08 6.58 -5.20
C ALA A 19 4.94 5.56 -5.46
N VAL A 20 4.09 5.80 -6.47
CA VAL A 20 2.94 4.92 -6.78
C VAL A 20 3.41 3.49 -7.10
N GLN A 21 4.54 3.34 -7.80
CA GLN A 21 5.06 2.01 -8.12
C GLN A 21 5.52 1.28 -6.85
N GLU A 22 6.21 1.97 -5.96
CA GLU A 22 6.73 1.44 -4.71
C GLU A 22 5.60 1.05 -3.73
N ASP A 23 4.52 1.84 -3.68
CA ASP A 23 3.29 1.51 -2.94
C ASP A 23 2.72 0.16 -3.42
N LEU A 24 2.60 -0.02 -4.73
CA LEU A 24 2.09 -1.26 -5.33
C LEU A 24 3.03 -2.44 -5.12
N LEU A 25 4.35 -2.21 -5.14
CA LEU A 25 5.34 -3.24 -4.83
C LEU A 25 5.28 -3.66 -3.36
N PHE A 26 4.98 -2.75 -2.44
CA PHE A 26 4.74 -3.07 -1.03
C PHE A 26 3.52 -3.98 -0.87
N HIS A 27 2.39 -3.64 -1.51
CA HIS A 27 1.19 -4.50 -1.49
C HIS A 27 1.44 -5.87 -2.12
N LEU A 28 2.18 -5.94 -3.22
CA LEU A 28 2.55 -7.20 -3.87
C LEU A 28 3.48 -8.04 -2.98
N ALA A 29 4.41 -7.42 -2.24
CA ALA A 29 5.29 -8.12 -1.31
C ALA A 29 4.49 -8.78 -0.17
N ILE A 30 3.46 -8.10 0.35
CA ILE A 30 2.53 -8.67 1.35
C ILE A 30 1.74 -9.84 0.76
N ALA A 31 1.17 -9.69 -0.44
CA ALA A 31 0.45 -10.76 -1.13
C ALA A 31 1.33 -12.00 -1.34
N ARG A 32 2.59 -11.80 -1.76
CA ARG A 32 3.56 -12.88 -1.95
C ARG A 32 3.87 -13.61 -0.65
N ALA A 33 3.98 -12.90 0.46
CA ALA A 33 4.23 -13.48 1.78
C ALA A 33 3.08 -14.38 2.26
N SER A 34 1.88 -14.27 1.69
CA SER A 34 0.76 -15.16 2.02
C SER A 34 0.86 -16.55 1.38
N GLY A 35 1.79 -16.76 0.44
CA GLY A 35 1.91 -18.03 -0.31
C GLY A 35 0.72 -18.35 -1.23
N ASN A 36 -0.21 -17.40 -1.44
CA ASN A 36 -1.40 -17.61 -2.25
C ASN A 36 -1.17 -17.15 -3.69
N SER A 37 -0.96 -18.10 -4.60
CA SER A 37 -0.69 -17.82 -6.01
C SER A 37 -1.85 -17.10 -6.70
N THR A 38 -3.10 -17.41 -6.36
CA THR A 38 -4.27 -16.72 -6.89
C THR A 38 -4.28 -15.24 -6.51
N LEU A 39 -3.96 -14.93 -5.25
CA LEU A 39 -3.86 -13.53 -4.79
C LEU A 39 -2.73 -12.78 -5.51
N ASN A 40 -1.58 -13.42 -5.71
CA ASN A 40 -0.49 -12.82 -6.47
C ASN A 40 -0.89 -12.51 -7.92
N THR A 41 -1.54 -13.45 -8.60
CA THR A 41 -2.03 -13.25 -9.97
C THR A 41 -3.08 -12.14 -10.01
N LEU A 42 -4.00 -12.10 -9.05
CA LEU A 42 -5.00 -11.03 -8.95
C LEU A 42 -4.34 -9.66 -8.82
N MET A 43 -3.38 -9.50 -7.90
CA MET A 43 -2.63 -8.25 -7.73
C MET A 43 -1.98 -7.81 -9.04
N LEU A 44 -1.26 -8.71 -9.72
CA LEU A 44 -0.61 -8.40 -10.99
C LEU A 44 -1.59 -8.00 -12.11
N MET A 45 -2.81 -8.55 -12.12
CA MET A 45 -3.83 -8.20 -13.11
C MET A 45 -4.41 -6.80 -12.87
N ILE A 46 -4.64 -6.40 -11.61
CA ILE A 46 -5.26 -5.11 -11.29
C ILE A 46 -4.26 -3.94 -11.24
N THR A 47 -2.98 -4.21 -10.97
CA THR A 47 -1.95 -3.18 -10.80
C THR A 47 -1.87 -2.19 -11.98
N PRO A 48 -1.87 -2.60 -13.27
CA PRO A 48 -1.76 -1.65 -14.39
C PRO A 48 -2.92 -0.65 -14.46
N GLU A 49 -4.15 -1.11 -14.18
CA GLU A 49 -5.32 -0.24 -14.15
C GLU A 49 -5.26 0.72 -12.95
N ILE A 50 -4.76 0.26 -11.79
CA ILE A 50 -4.57 1.11 -10.62
C ILE A 50 -3.58 2.23 -10.93
N ILE A 51 -2.39 1.92 -11.48
CA ILE A 51 -1.37 2.93 -11.86
C ILE A 51 -1.98 3.99 -12.78
N THR A 52 -2.64 3.55 -13.85
CA THR A 52 -3.23 4.43 -14.86
C THR A 52 -4.25 5.40 -14.26
N ASN A 53 -5.05 4.95 -13.28
CA ASN A 53 -6.04 5.79 -12.62
C ASN A 53 -5.44 6.66 -11.51
N PHE A 54 -4.45 6.17 -10.77
CA PHE A 54 -3.78 6.93 -9.70
C PHE A 54 -3.10 8.18 -10.24
N GLU A 55 -2.36 8.04 -11.35
CA GLU A 55 -1.71 9.16 -12.04
C GLU A 55 -2.73 10.19 -12.52
N LYS A 56 -3.86 9.73 -13.09
CA LYS A 56 -4.91 10.56 -13.66
C LYS A 56 -5.66 11.41 -12.63
N TYR A 57 -5.83 10.92 -11.40
CA TYR A 57 -6.59 11.61 -10.35
C TYR A 57 -5.71 12.34 -9.32
N HIS A 58 -4.38 12.38 -9.52
CA HIS A 58 -3.42 13.09 -8.66
C HIS A 58 -3.71 12.93 -7.15
N VAL A 59 -3.95 11.70 -6.71
CA VAL A 59 -4.22 11.37 -5.29
C VAL A 59 -2.95 11.51 -4.42
N CYS A 60 -1.89 12.11 -4.94
CA CYS A 60 -0.68 12.47 -4.21
C CYS A 60 -0.72 13.95 -3.82
N ASP A 61 -1.54 14.25 -2.82
CA ASP A 61 -1.24 15.41 -1.98
C ASP A 61 -0.01 15.05 -1.14
N LYS A 62 1.02 15.89 -1.09
CA LYS A 62 2.31 15.54 -0.43
C LYS A 62 2.09 15.11 1.01
N ASP A 63 1.15 15.75 1.69
CA ASP A 63 0.78 15.44 3.08
C ASP A 63 0.19 14.02 3.21
N ARG A 64 -0.53 13.53 2.19
CA ARG A 64 -1.05 12.15 2.17
C ARG A 64 0.05 11.12 1.94
N ALA A 65 1.04 11.42 1.11
CA ALA A 65 2.16 10.51 0.88
C ALA A 65 2.97 10.30 2.16
N PHE A 66 3.23 11.36 2.93
CA PHE A 66 3.90 11.24 4.24
C PHE A 66 3.07 10.46 5.27
N LEU A 67 1.73 10.61 5.27
CA LEU A 67 0.86 9.77 6.09
C LEU A 67 0.95 8.30 5.68
N GLY A 68 1.01 8.02 4.37
CA GLY A 68 1.16 6.67 3.82
C GLY A 68 2.38 5.93 4.36
N ILE A 69 3.51 6.63 4.59
CA ILE A 69 4.70 6.04 5.21
C ILE A 69 4.36 5.45 6.59
N GLN A 70 3.66 6.21 7.43
CA GLN A 70 3.31 5.76 8.78
C GLN A 70 2.32 4.60 8.73
N GLU A 71 1.32 4.67 7.86
CA GLU A 71 0.33 3.60 7.68
C GLU A 71 0.99 2.28 7.22
N HIS A 72 1.90 2.34 6.25
CA HIS A 72 2.64 1.16 5.79
C HIS A 72 3.59 0.61 6.88
N LYS A 73 4.23 1.48 7.67
CA LYS A 73 5.04 1.06 8.84
C LYS A 73 4.19 0.30 9.87
N ASP A 74 3.01 0.81 10.18
CA ASP A 74 2.09 0.17 11.12
C ASP A 74 1.62 -1.21 10.62
N ILE A 75 1.33 -1.32 9.31
CA ILE A 75 1.02 -2.60 8.67
C ILE A 75 2.21 -3.58 8.78
N TYR A 76 3.41 -3.12 8.43
CA TYR A 76 4.62 -3.94 8.46
C TYR A 76 4.92 -4.46 9.87
N GLU A 77 4.90 -3.59 10.89
CA GLU A 77 5.17 -4.00 12.27
C GLU A 77 4.09 -4.97 12.78
N ALA A 78 2.82 -4.81 12.40
CA ALA A 78 1.77 -5.77 12.73
C ALA A 78 1.99 -7.15 12.07
N ILE A 79 2.43 -7.18 10.81
CA ILE A 79 2.77 -8.42 10.09
C ILE A 79 4.00 -9.10 10.72
N LYS A 80 5.04 -8.32 11.02
CA LYS A 80 6.28 -8.78 11.65
C LYS A 80 6.03 -9.35 13.05
N ALA A 81 5.14 -8.72 13.82
CA ALA A 81 4.68 -9.22 15.11
C ALA A 81 3.74 -10.43 15.01
N GLN A 82 3.41 -10.90 13.80
CA GLN A 82 2.49 -12.01 13.55
C GLN A 82 1.11 -11.78 14.19
N ASN A 83 0.64 -10.53 14.19
CA ASN A 83 -0.69 -10.17 14.69
C ASN A 83 -1.64 -9.93 13.49
N PRO A 84 -2.32 -10.98 12.98
CA PRO A 84 -3.15 -10.86 11.78
C PRO A 84 -4.36 -9.93 11.98
N GLN A 85 -4.90 -9.86 13.20
CA GLN A 85 -6.04 -9.00 13.50
C GLN A 85 -5.64 -7.52 13.41
N LEU A 86 -4.49 -7.16 13.99
CA LEU A 86 -3.94 -5.82 13.90
C LEU A 86 -3.52 -5.47 12.48
N ALA A 87 -2.87 -6.39 11.75
CA ALA A 87 -2.47 -6.15 10.37
C ALA A 87 -3.68 -5.85 9.47
N LYS A 88 -4.78 -6.58 9.66
CA LYS A 88 -6.05 -6.32 8.97
C LYS A 88 -6.63 -4.96 9.33
N GLU A 89 -6.60 -4.58 10.61
CA GLU A 89 -7.08 -3.27 11.06
C GLU A 89 -6.28 -2.13 10.44
N GLN A 90 -4.95 -2.22 10.45
CA GLN A 90 -4.08 -1.20 9.87
C GLN A 90 -4.25 -1.08 8.36
N MET A 91 -4.39 -2.21 7.65
CA MET A 91 -4.71 -2.20 6.22
C MET A 91 -6.07 -1.55 5.93
N LYS A 92 -7.08 -1.77 6.79
CA LYS A 92 -8.39 -1.13 6.65
C LYS A 92 -8.31 0.38 6.88
N LYS A 93 -7.52 0.83 7.86
CA LYS A 93 -7.26 2.25 8.13
C LYS A 93 -6.57 2.92 6.95
N HIS A 94 -5.53 2.29 6.39
CA HIS A 94 -4.83 2.74 5.19
C HIS A 94 -5.78 2.95 4.00
N PHE A 95 -6.72 2.02 3.78
CA PHE A 95 -7.76 2.19 2.76
C PHE A 95 -8.91 3.14 3.15
N GLY A 96 -8.80 3.91 4.23
CA GLY A 96 -9.88 4.75 4.76
C GLY A 96 -10.52 5.66 3.71
N ALA A 97 -9.71 6.36 2.91
CA ALA A 97 -10.20 7.22 1.83
C ALA A 97 -10.93 6.43 0.72
N LEU A 98 -10.44 5.24 0.39
CA LEU A 98 -11.09 4.35 -0.58
C LEU A 98 -12.42 3.84 -0.03
N TYR A 99 -12.48 3.49 1.26
CA TYR A 99 -13.73 3.10 1.93
C TYR A 99 -14.75 4.23 1.90
N GLN A 100 -14.34 5.47 2.21
CA GLN A 100 -15.23 6.64 2.10
C GLN A 100 -15.80 6.78 0.69
N TYR A 101 -14.94 6.67 -0.33
CA TYR A 101 -15.35 6.72 -1.73
C TYR A 101 -16.31 5.59 -2.14
N CYS A 102 -16.02 4.34 -1.76
CA CYS A 102 -16.83 3.18 -2.14
C CYS A 102 -18.20 3.14 -1.45
N TYR A 103 -18.31 3.69 -0.23
CA TYR A 103 -19.50 3.54 0.60
C TYR A 103 -20.25 4.85 0.88
N ASN A 104 -19.79 5.98 0.31
CA ASN A 104 -20.38 7.32 0.53
C ASN A 104 -20.53 7.68 2.02
N VAL A 105 -19.52 7.34 2.83
CA VAL A 105 -19.46 7.62 4.27
C VAL A 105 -18.44 8.69 4.60
#